data_AF-Q2KUY1-F1
#
_entry.id   AF-Q2KUY1-F1
#
_cell.length_a   1.000
_cell.length_b   1.000
_cell.length_c   1.000
_cell.angle_alpha   90.00
_cell.angle_beta   90.00
_cell.angle_gamma   90.00
#
_symmetry.space_group_name_H-M   'P 1'
#
loop_
_entity.id
_entity.type
_entity.pdbx_description
1 polymer ?
#
loop_
_entity_poly.entity_id
_entity_poly.type
_entity_poly.pdbx_seq_one_letter_code
_entity_poly.pdbx_strand_id
1 'polypeptide(L)'
;VQNLDRKRGAFRTSAIKNFLYLSKKYHHRDRRLVPSMEIDEIWHHHILDTKSYFFDSEKIFGTYFHHDPYFGTRGEADQQNLNDAFAFTQKLHVLEFGYRIPAIWGKCRELLA
;
A
#
# COMPACT_ATOMS: atom_id res chain seq x y z
N VAL A 1 -29.50 -1.82 18.48
CA VAL A 1 -28.38 -0.89 18.20
C VAL A 1 -27.06 -1.58 18.51
N GLN A 2 -26.68 -2.55 17.68
CA GLN A 2 -25.38 -3.24 17.67
C GLN A 2 -25.18 -3.66 16.19
N ASN A 3 -23.95 -3.66 15.69
CA ASN A 3 -23.53 -3.93 14.29
C ASN A 3 -23.29 -2.74 13.34
N LEU A 4 -22.70 -1.64 13.80
CA LEU A 4 -22.00 -0.71 12.89
C LEU A 4 -20.47 -0.71 13.04
N ASP A 5 -19.93 -1.36 14.08
CA ASP A 5 -18.49 -1.38 14.35
C ASP A 5 -17.68 -2.37 13.50
N ARG A 6 -18.34 -3.29 12.78
CA ARG A 6 -17.64 -4.25 11.91
C ARG A 6 -17.17 -3.68 10.57
N LYS A 7 -17.60 -2.46 10.19
CA LYS A 7 -17.24 -1.82 8.91
C LYS A 7 -16.17 -0.73 9.00
N ARG A 8 -15.60 -0.48 10.17
CA ARG A 8 -14.46 0.44 10.32
C ARG A 8 -13.14 -0.32 10.29
N GLY A 9 -12.34 -0.07 9.27
CA GLY A 9 -10.92 -0.39 9.26
C GLY A 9 -10.50 -1.29 8.11
N ALA A 10 -10.24 -0.68 6.95
CA ALA A 10 -9.43 -1.30 5.91
C ALA A 10 -7.97 -1.55 6.38
N PHE A 11 -7.56 -0.95 7.50
CA PHE A 11 -6.25 -1.17 8.14
C PHE A 11 -6.25 -2.32 9.15
N ARG A 12 -6.68 -3.52 8.75
CA ARG A 12 -6.63 -4.70 9.64
C ARG A 12 -5.45 -5.62 9.35
N THR A 13 -4.94 -5.66 8.13
CA THR A 13 -3.76 -6.46 7.79
C THR A 13 -2.49 -5.72 8.20
N SER A 14 -1.49 -6.44 8.70
CA SER A 14 -0.17 -5.86 9.04
C SER A 14 0.50 -5.24 7.80
N ALA A 15 0.27 -5.81 6.62
CA ALA A 15 0.88 -5.36 5.37
C ALA A 15 0.52 -3.92 4.99
N ILE A 16 -0.77 -3.53 5.03
CA ILE A 16 -1.16 -2.15 4.72
C ILE A 16 -0.68 -1.17 5.79
N LYS A 17 -0.68 -1.57 7.07
CA LYS A 17 -0.14 -0.75 8.17
C LYS A 17 1.34 -0.45 7.98
N ASN A 18 2.12 -1.46 7.59
CA ASN A 18 3.55 -1.30 7.31
C ASN A 18 3.76 -0.33 6.15
N PHE A 19 3.01 -0.47 5.06
CA PHE A 19 3.11 0.44 3.93
C PHE A 19 2.80 1.89 4.32
N LEU A 20 1.71 2.14 5.05
CA LEU A 20 1.39 3.49 5.53
C LEU A 20 2.44 4.05 6.49
N TYR A 21 2.99 3.22 7.37
CA TYR A 21 4.06 3.62 8.26
C TYR A 21 5.28 4.08 7.46
N LEU A 22 5.69 3.32 6.45
CA LEU A 22 6.79 3.71 5.57
C LEU A 22 6.48 5.02 4.84
N SER A 23 5.29 5.13 4.25
CA SER A 23 4.82 6.36 3.58
C SER A 23 4.86 7.56 4.51
N LYS A 24 4.42 7.43 5.77
CA LYS A 24 4.46 8.52 6.75
C LYS A 24 5.88 8.83 7.22
N LYS A 25 6.72 7.84 7.49
CA LYS A 25 8.08 8.04 8.01
C LYS A 25 9.02 8.64 6.96
N TYR A 26 8.87 8.24 5.70
CA TYR A 26 9.80 8.55 4.63
C TYR A 26 9.25 9.52 3.56
N HIS A 27 8.09 10.16 3.81
CA HIS A 27 7.47 11.12 2.86
C HIS A 27 8.38 12.28 2.43
N HIS A 28 9.40 12.63 3.22
CA HIS A 28 10.34 13.73 2.95
C HIS A 28 11.49 13.33 2.00
N ARG A 29 11.50 12.10 1.48
CA ARG A 29 12.53 11.63 0.55
C ARG A 29 12.10 11.92 -0.89
N ASP A 30 13.04 12.24 -1.77
CA ASP A 30 12.82 12.44 -3.21
C ASP A 30 12.51 11.14 -3.98
N ARG A 31 12.01 10.10 -3.30
CA ARG A 31 11.67 8.82 -3.91
C ARG A 31 10.26 8.42 -3.51
N ARG A 32 9.44 8.15 -4.52
CA ARG A 32 8.09 7.64 -4.36
C ARG A 32 8.12 6.25 -3.70
N LEU A 33 7.23 6.04 -2.73
CA LEU A 33 6.94 4.71 -2.21
C LEU A 33 5.68 4.16 -2.86
N VAL A 34 5.77 2.92 -3.30
CA VAL A 34 4.65 2.17 -3.88
C VAL A 34 4.43 0.86 -3.12
N PRO A 35 3.19 0.42 -2.94
CA PRO A 35 2.85 -0.85 -2.31
C PRO A 35 3.16 -2.05 -3.24
N SER A 36 2.97 -3.28 -2.74
CA SER A 36 2.79 -4.43 -3.64
C SER A 36 1.40 -4.39 -4.28
N MET A 37 1.17 -5.17 -5.33
CA MET A 37 -0.13 -5.26 -6.01
C MET A 37 -1.27 -5.59 -5.03
N GLU A 38 -1.08 -6.56 -4.14
CA GLU A 38 -2.12 -6.98 -3.19
C GLU A 38 -2.40 -5.92 -2.12
N ILE A 39 -1.37 -5.17 -1.69
CA ILE A 39 -1.54 -4.05 -0.76
C ILE A 39 -2.25 -2.88 -1.48
N ASP A 40 -1.90 -2.62 -2.74
CA ASP A 40 -2.53 -1.59 -3.57
C ASP A 40 -4.02 -1.84 -3.74
N GLU A 41 -4.42 -3.09 -3.98
CA GLU A 41 -5.83 -3.45 -4.09
C GLU A 41 -6.59 -3.25 -2.77
N ILE A 42 -6.01 -3.63 -1.63
CA ILE A 42 -6.63 -3.35 -0.32
C ILE A 42 -6.77 -1.83 -0.14
N TRP A 43 -5.78 -1.06 -0.57
CA TRP A 43 -5.82 0.40 -0.52
C TRP A 43 -6.92 0.97 -1.42
N HIS A 44 -7.09 0.48 -2.64
CA HIS A 44 -8.20 0.83 -3.52
C HIS A 44 -9.56 0.59 -2.87
N HIS A 45 -9.77 -0.58 -2.26
CA HIS A 45 -11.02 -0.86 -1.55
C HIS A 45 -11.25 0.12 -0.40
N HIS A 46 -10.19 0.59 0.27
CA HIS A 46 -10.33 1.61 1.30
C HIS A 46 -10.73 2.97 0.74
N ILE A 47 -10.13 3.38 -0.38
CA ILE A 47 -10.44 4.65 -1.07
C ILE A 47 -11.92 4.71 -1.44
N LEU A 48 -12.54 3.58 -1.81
CA LEU A 48 -13.97 3.49 -2.12
C LEU A 48 -14.89 3.82 -0.93
N ASP A 49 -14.45 3.57 0.31
CA ASP A 49 -15.11 4.11 1.51
C ASP A 49 -14.57 5.52 1.79
N THR A 50 -14.99 6.47 0.94
CA THR A 50 -14.44 7.82 0.87
C THR A 50 -14.44 8.57 2.20
N LYS A 51 -15.47 8.38 3.03
CA LYS A 51 -15.56 8.99 4.37
C LYS A 51 -14.48 8.44 5.28
N SER A 52 -14.40 7.12 5.42
CA SER A 52 -13.39 6.48 6.27
C SER A 52 -11.98 6.80 5.78
N TYR A 53 -11.76 6.77 4.45
CA TYR A 53 -10.46 7.07 3.85
C TYR A 53 -10.01 8.50 4.13
N PHE A 54 -10.91 9.47 4.02
CA PHE A 54 -10.63 10.87 4.36
C PHE A 54 -10.22 11.00 5.83
N PHE A 55 -11.02 10.45 6.76
CA PHE A 55 -10.72 10.52 8.19
C PHE A 55 -9.39 9.85 8.55
N ASP A 56 -9.12 8.68 8.01
CA ASP A 56 -7.88 7.96 8.32
C ASP A 56 -6.67 8.66 7.69
N SER A 57 -6.81 9.25 6.49
CA SER A 57 -5.77 10.06 5.87
C SER A 57 -5.39 11.26 6.75
N GLU A 58 -6.39 12.05 7.18
CA GLU A 58 -6.18 13.17 8.10
C GLU A 58 -5.52 12.70 9.41
N LYS A 59 -5.99 11.59 9.98
CA LYS A 59 -5.46 11.06 11.25
C LYS A 59 -4.01 10.61 11.15
N ILE A 60 -3.61 9.96 10.06
CA ILE A 60 -2.27 9.37 9.90
C ILE A 60 -1.29 10.40 9.32
N PHE A 61 -1.73 11.14 8.31
CA PHE A 61 -0.88 12.03 7.51
C PHE A 61 -1.03 13.50 7.89
N GLY A 62 -2.16 13.91 8.49
CA GLY A 62 -2.50 15.32 8.72
C GLY A 62 -3.03 16.03 7.46
N THR A 63 -3.28 15.26 6.40
CA THR A 63 -3.80 15.71 5.10
C THR A 63 -4.39 14.51 4.36
N TYR A 64 -5.15 14.75 3.29
CA TYR A 64 -5.60 13.70 2.38
C TYR A 64 -4.40 13.02 1.71
N PHE A 65 -4.31 11.70 1.83
CA PHE A 65 -3.23 10.93 1.22
C PHE A 65 -3.60 10.57 -0.22
N HIS A 66 -2.96 11.22 -1.19
CA HIS A 66 -3.30 11.03 -2.59
C HIS A 66 -2.74 9.73 -3.17
N HIS A 67 -3.59 8.99 -3.87
CA HIS A 67 -3.23 7.84 -4.69
C HIS A 67 -3.09 8.28 -6.16
N ASP A 68 -2.11 7.73 -6.87
CA ASP A 68 -1.93 7.89 -8.33
C ASP A 68 -2.08 6.51 -8.99
N PRO A 69 -3.27 6.19 -9.53
CA PRO A 69 -3.54 4.86 -10.07
C PRO A 69 -2.85 4.61 -11.42
N TYR A 70 -2.16 5.61 -11.98
CA TYR A 70 -1.53 5.52 -13.29
C TYR A 70 -0.01 5.46 -13.21
N PHE A 71 0.57 5.47 -12.00
CA PHE A 71 2.02 5.36 -11.85
C PHE A 71 2.50 3.97 -12.32
N GLY A 72 3.33 3.96 -13.37
CA GLY A 72 3.79 2.75 -14.03
C GLY A 72 3.07 2.43 -15.34
N THR A 73 1.98 3.11 -15.67
CA THR A 73 1.16 2.77 -16.86
C THR A 73 1.51 3.59 -18.10
N ARG A 74 2.39 4.60 -17.98
CA ARG A 74 2.69 5.57 -19.04
C ARG A 74 3.89 5.14 -19.91
N GLY A 75 3.91 3.88 -20.33
CA GLY A 75 4.97 3.30 -21.15
C GLY A 75 6.17 2.75 -20.35
N GLU A 76 7.18 2.25 -21.06
CA GLU A 76 8.29 1.47 -20.47
C GLU A 76 9.09 2.25 -19.43
N ALA A 77 9.33 3.55 -19.65
CA ALA A 77 10.05 4.38 -18.70
C ALA A 77 9.30 4.53 -17.36
N ASP A 78 7.98 4.72 -17.39
CA ASP A 78 7.17 4.82 -16.18
C ASP A 78 7.06 3.46 -15.48
N GLN A 79 6.95 2.38 -16.26
CA GLN A 79 6.99 1.02 -15.72
C GLN A 79 8.31 0.72 -15.00
N GLN A 80 9.45 1.20 -15.53
CA GLN A 80 10.73 1.08 -14.85
C GLN A 80 10.77 1.91 -13.57
N ASN A 81 10.22 3.14 -13.57
CA ASN A 81 10.09 3.95 -12.35
C ASN A 81 9.27 3.23 -11.27
N LEU A 82 8.19 2.52 -11.65
CA LEU A 82 7.40 1.70 -10.73
C LEU A 82 8.25 0.58 -10.11
N ASN A 83 9.03 -0.14 -10.93
CA ASN A 83 9.91 -1.21 -10.47
C ASN A 83 10.97 -0.69 -9.49
N ASP A 84 11.60 0.45 -9.79
CA ASP A 84 12.62 1.07 -8.95
C ASP A 84 12.04 1.59 -7.63
N ALA A 85 10.84 2.19 -7.69
CA ALA A 85 10.10 2.62 -6.51
C ALA A 85 9.74 1.43 -5.62
N PHE A 86 9.27 0.32 -6.19
CA PHE A 86 8.94 -0.88 -5.41
C PHE A 86 10.18 -1.52 -4.80
N ALA A 87 11.29 -1.59 -5.54
CA ALA A 87 12.56 -2.05 -5.00
C ALA A 87 13.04 -1.18 -3.82
N PHE A 88 12.78 0.13 -3.87
CA PHE A 88 13.06 1.04 -2.77
C PHE A 88 12.13 0.80 -1.57
N THR A 89 10.81 0.69 -1.76
CA THR A 89 9.88 0.28 -0.71
C THR A 89 10.32 -1.03 -0.07
N GLN A 90 10.76 -2.00 -0.87
CA GLN A 90 11.19 -3.31 -0.39
C GLN A 90 12.42 -3.21 0.53
N LYS A 91 13.39 -2.35 0.20
CA LYS A 91 14.55 -2.09 1.06
C LYS A 91 14.14 -1.49 2.40
N LEU A 92 13.26 -0.48 2.39
CA LEU A 92 12.75 0.14 3.61
C LEU A 92 11.94 -0.84 4.46
N HIS A 93 11.14 -1.70 3.82
CA HIS A 93 10.38 -2.71 4.55
C HIS A 93 11.29 -3.72 5.27
N VAL A 94 12.37 -4.16 4.62
CA VAL A 94 13.37 -5.02 5.28
C VAL A 94 14.07 -4.28 6.42
N LEU A 95 14.42 -3.00 6.22
CA LEU A 95 15.06 -2.19 7.25
C LEU A 95 14.18 -2.02 8.50
N GLU A 96 12.90 -1.73 8.32
CA GLU A 96 11.97 -1.42 9.42
C GLU A 96 11.39 -2.67 10.08
N PHE A 97 11.18 -3.75 9.33
CA PHE A 97 10.43 -4.91 9.80
C PHE A 97 11.23 -6.22 9.77
N GLY A 98 12.43 -6.24 9.18
CA GLY A 98 13.30 -7.42 9.14
C GLY A 98 12.92 -8.48 8.10
N TYR A 99 11.89 -8.26 7.27
CA TYR A 99 11.46 -9.20 6.24
C TYR A 99 10.99 -8.51 4.96
N ARG A 100 10.95 -9.27 3.86
CA ARG A 100 10.46 -8.76 2.56
C ARG A 100 8.93 -8.71 2.49
N ILE A 101 8.37 -7.84 1.65
CA ILE A 101 6.93 -7.86 1.40
C ILE A 101 6.64 -9.15 0.61
N PRO A 102 5.86 -10.09 1.15
CA PRO A 102 5.60 -11.34 0.47
C PRO A 102 4.65 -11.11 -0.71
N ALA A 103 4.89 -11.80 -1.83
CA ALA A 103 3.86 -12.00 -2.84
C ALA A 103 2.82 -12.96 -2.24
N ILE A 104 1.58 -12.52 -2.08
CA ILE A 104 0.52 -13.31 -1.46
C ILE A 104 -0.10 -14.24 -2.50
N TRP A 105 -0.22 -13.79 -3.74
CA TRP A 105 -0.89 -14.54 -4.81
C TRP A 105 0.04 -15.44 -5.64
N GLY A 106 1.35 -15.40 -5.36
CA GLY A 106 2.38 -16.13 -6.11
C GLY A 106 2.53 -17.63 -5.77
N LYS A 107 1.71 -18.23 -4.91
CA LYS A 107 1.85 -19.65 -4.49
C LYS A 107 0.79 -20.62 -5.03
N CYS A 108 -0.10 -20.22 -5.93
CA CYS A 108 -1.17 -21.10 -6.43
C CYS A 108 -1.00 -21.49 -7.92
N ARG A 109 0.10 -22.16 -8.26
CA ARG A 109 0.29 -22.73 -9.62
C ARG A 109 1.05 -24.07 -9.69
N GLU A 110 1.08 -24.86 -8.62
CA GLU A 110 1.75 -26.19 -8.61
C GLU A 110 0.92 -27.33 -7.99
N LEU A 111 -0.42 -27.26 -7.97
CA LEU A 111 -1.25 -28.37 -7.45
C LEU A 111 -2.28 -28.92 -8.45
N LEU A 112 -2.00 -28.81 -9.75
CA LEU A 112 -2.74 -29.52 -10.80
C LEU A 112 -1.79 -30.04 -11.90
N ALA A 113 -0.77 -30.80 -11.48
CA ALA A 113 -0.01 -31.70 -12.35
C ALA A 113 -0.15 -33.12 -11.81
#